data_AF-X0W6C9-F1
#
_entry.id   AF-X0W6C9-F1
#
_cell.length_a   1.000
_cell.length_b   1.000
_cell.length_c   1.000
_cell.angle_alpha   90.00
_cell.angle_beta   90.00
_cell.angle_gamma   90.00
#
_symmetry.space_group_name_H-M   'P 1'
#
loop_
_entity.id
_entity.type
_entity.pdbx_description
1 polymer ?
#
loop_
_entity_poly.entity_id
_entity_poly.type
_entity_poly.pdbx_seq_one_letter_code
_entity_poly.pdbx_strand_id
1 'polypeptide(L)'
;MYSLILVFTVIIISGLIAFVGDWVGLKIGKKRVTIFGLRPHSTAIFITIISGILIAIITVTILAISSNDVRTALFGMEELKEKLSYLSREVELRNMQLSSTKEDLKKKTTQLQEMEEKYQKLSEDIKSKTSQLEELLIIREGLIEEKDKLDKEVEELNAAIKALYSGIAWVREGEVIFGSEEQIALTIIQGQRPIEEIKEELFGFLNEASNKVLAMGAKKDERTNQVFI
;
A
#
# COMPACT_ATOMS: atom_id res chain seq x y z
N MET A 1 41.33 35.15 -35.13
CA MET A 1 42.29 36.15 -35.65
C MET A 1 43.75 35.80 -35.35
N TYR A 2 44.10 35.25 -34.19
CA TYR A 2 45.48 34.89 -33.85
C TYR A 2 46.14 33.83 -34.76
N SER A 3 45.37 32.85 -35.27
CA SER A 3 45.91 31.82 -36.17
C SER A 3 46.42 32.38 -37.51
N LEU A 4 45.75 33.38 -38.09
CA LEU A 4 46.17 33.98 -39.37
C LEU A 4 47.45 34.81 -39.22
N ILE A 5 47.59 35.52 -38.10
CA ILE A 5 48.79 36.30 -37.78
C ILE A 5 49.98 35.37 -37.58
N LEU A 6 49.80 34.28 -36.82
CA LEU A 6 50.85 33.27 -36.63
C LEU A 6 51.31 32.63 -37.95
N VAL A 7 50.38 32.30 -38.84
CA VAL A 7 50.72 31.75 -40.16
C VAL A 7 51.54 32.75 -40.98
N PHE A 8 51.16 34.02 -41.01
CA PHE A 8 51.92 35.08 -41.69
C PHE A 8 53.33 35.23 -41.11
N THR A 9 53.47 35.24 -39.78
CA THR A 9 54.78 35.35 -39.12
C THR A 9 55.68 34.16 -39.43
N VAL A 10 55.14 32.93 -39.43
CA VAL A 10 55.90 31.72 -39.78
C VAL A 10 56.33 31.74 -41.25
N ILE A 11 55.48 32.18 -42.18
CA ILE A 11 55.84 32.32 -43.60
C ILE A 11 57.00 33.32 -43.75
N ILE A 12 56.92 34.50 -43.13
CA ILE A 12 57.99 35.50 -43.19
C ILE A 12 59.30 34.96 -42.62
N ILE A 13 59.26 34.31 -41.46
CA ILE A 13 60.43 33.70 -40.82
C ILE A 13 61.03 32.60 -41.70
N SER A 14 60.19 31.75 -42.29
CA SER A 14 60.64 30.67 -43.18
C SER A 14 61.31 31.20 -44.46
N GLY A 15 60.80 32.29 -45.04
CA GLY A 15 61.41 32.95 -46.18
C GLY A 15 62.75 33.61 -45.84
N LEU A 16 62.84 34.21 -44.65
CA LEU A 16 64.09 34.80 -44.15
C LEU A 16 65.18 33.72 -43.97
N ILE A 17 64.78 32.59 -43.40
CA ILE A 17 65.66 31.45 -43.15
C ILE A 17 66.14 30.80 -44.47
N ALA A 18 65.24 30.65 -45.44
CA ALA A 18 65.59 30.12 -46.77
C ALA A 18 66.64 31.00 -47.47
N PHE A 19 66.48 32.33 -47.40
CA PHE A 19 67.44 33.28 -47.96
C PHE A 19 68.82 33.18 -47.30
N VAL A 20 68.88 33.04 -45.98
CA VAL A 20 70.14 32.86 -45.25
C VAL A 20 70.81 31.54 -45.60
N GLY A 21 70.05 30.45 -45.72
CA GLY A 21 70.57 29.13 -46.12
C GLY A 21 71.24 29.15 -47.49
N ASP A 22 70.60 29.79 -48.48
CA ASP A 22 71.13 29.90 -49.84
C ASP A 22 72.35 30.85 -49.92
N TRP A 23 72.33 31.93 -49.14
CA TRP A 23 73.46 32.85 -49.02
C TRP A 23 74.72 32.18 -48.46
N VAL A 24 74.55 31.34 -47.44
CA VAL A 24 75.63 30.52 -46.87
C VAL A 24 76.17 29.57 -47.94
N GLY A 25 75.30 28.85 -48.66
CA GLY A 25 75.68 27.95 -49.75
C GLY A 25 76.52 28.62 -50.85
N LEU A 26 76.06 29.78 -51.33
CA LEU A 26 76.76 30.56 -52.38
C LEU A 26 78.13 31.07 -51.92
N LYS A 27 78.25 31.48 -50.65
CA LYS A 27 79.51 32.00 -50.09
C LYS A 27 80.56 30.90 -49.92
N ILE A 28 80.15 29.70 -49.52
CA ILE A 28 81.02 28.52 -49.48
C ILE A 28 81.42 28.09 -50.90
N GLY A 29 80.50 28.13 -51.86
CA GLY A 29 80.78 27.80 -53.26
C GLY A 29 81.84 28.68 -53.90
N LYS A 30 81.83 29.99 -53.60
CA LYS A 30 82.86 30.94 -54.11
C LYS A 30 84.23 30.77 -53.46
N LYS A 31 84.31 30.32 -52.20
CA LYS A 31 85.58 30.08 -51.49
C LYS A 31 86.33 28.82 -51.94
N ARG A 32 85.78 28.03 -52.86
CA ARG A 32 86.32 26.74 -53.35
C ARG A 32 86.78 25.80 -52.22
N VAL A 33 86.02 25.78 -51.12
CA VAL A 33 86.35 24.97 -49.95
C VAL A 33 86.23 23.49 -50.31
N THR A 34 87.26 22.71 -49.99
CA THR A 34 87.29 21.25 -50.17
C THR A 34 87.17 20.62 -48.80
N ILE A 35 86.11 19.83 -48.59
CA ILE A 35 85.89 19.06 -47.37
C ILE A 35 85.88 17.59 -47.81
N PHE A 36 86.64 16.75 -47.09
CA PHE A 36 86.81 15.32 -47.42
C PHE A 36 87.26 15.02 -48.87
N GLY A 37 88.04 15.92 -49.50
CA GLY A 37 88.58 15.70 -50.85
C GLY A 37 87.59 15.84 -52.01
N LEU A 38 86.37 16.34 -51.77
CA LEU A 38 85.32 16.51 -52.78
C LEU A 38 85.51 17.76 -53.64
N ARG A 39 85.12 17.68 -54.92
CA ARG A 39 85.16 18.81 -55.88
C ARG A 39 84.36 20.00 -55.32
N PRO A 40 84.89 21.25 -55.38
CA PRO A 40 84.31 22.42 -54.72
C PRO A 40 82.81 22.69 -54.94
N HIS A 41 82.27 22.31 -56.10
CA HIS A 41 80.85 22.44 -56.42
C HIS A 41 79.97 21.51 -55.57
N SER A 42 80.34 20.23 -55.43
CA SER A 42 79.58 19.26 -54.65
C SER A 42 79.67 19.52 -53.14
N THR A 43 80.82 20.05 -52.69
CA THR A 43 81.01 20.45 -51.29
C THR A 43 80.06 21.58 -50.87
N ALA A 44 79.84 22.55 -51.75
CA ALA A 44 78.91 23.66 -51.48
C ALA A 44 77.47 23.16 -51.37
N ILE A 45 77.02 22.30 -52.29
CA ILE A 45 75.67 21.70 -52.25
C ILE A 45 75.48 20.88 -50.97
N PHE A 46 76.46 20.07 -50.59
CA PHE A 46 76.40 19.26 -49.37
C PHE A 46 76.26 20.12 -48.11
N ILE A 47 77.03 21.21 -48.03
CA ILE A 47 76.94 22.17 -46.92
C ILE A 47 75.58 22.85 -46.87
N THR A 48 74.99 23.23 -48.02
CA THR A 48 73.66 23.83 -48.07
C THR A 48 72.57 22.86 -47.59
N ILE A 49 72.66 21.58 -47.96
CA ILE A 49 71.69 20.56 -47.52
C ILE A 49 71.81 20.34 -46.00
N ILE A 50 73.04 20.19 -45.48
CA ILE A 50 73.25 20.03 -44.04
C ILE A 50 72.82 21.27 -43.26
N SER A 51 73.13 22.48 -43.74
CA SER A 51 72.71 23.71 -43.06
C SER A 51 71.19 23.84 -43.04
N GLY A 52 70.50 23.49 -44.14
CA GLY A 52 69.03 23.46 -44.21
C GLY A 52 68.41 22.47 -43.22
N ILE A 53 68.94 21.26 -43.12
CA ILE A 53 68.48 20.25 -42.15
C ILE A 53 68.72 20.74 -40.71
N LEU A 54 69.91 21.29 -40.42
CA LEU A 54 70.26 21.78 -39.09
C LEU A 54 69.32 22.91 -38.65
N ILE A 55 69.05 23.85 -39.56
CA ILE A 55 68.10 24.95 -39.35
C ILE A 55 66.70 24.40 -39.06
N ALA A 56 66.20 23.45 -39.86
CA ALA A 56 64.87 22.88 -39.67
C ALA A 56 64.73 22.18 -38.30
N ILE A 57 65.75 21.42 -37.88
CA ILE A 57 65.79 20.77 -36.56
C ILE A 57 65.75 21.82 -35.45
N ILE A 58 66.55 22.89 -35.55
CA ILE A 58 66.57 23.97 -34.56
C ILE A 58 65.21 24.66 -34.48
N THR A 59 64.59 24.97 -35.63
CA THR A 59 63.26 25.59 -35.68
C THR A 59 62.20 24.72 -35.01
N VAL A 60 62.11 23.43 -35.37
CA VAL A 60 61.16 22.50 -34.77
C VAL A 60 61.39 22.34 -33.27
N THR A 61 62.65 22.26 -32.84
CA THR A 61 63.02 22.13 -31.42
C THR A 61 62.58 23.35 -30.61
N ILE A 62 62.84 24.56 -31.12
CA ILE A 62 62.41 25.81 -30.47
C ILE A 62 60.88 25.86 -30.36
N LEU A 63 60.17 25.48 -31.43
CA LEU A 63 58.70 25.43 -31.43
C LEU A 63 58.14 24.41 -30.43
N ALA A 64 58.74 23.22 -30.33
CA ALA A 64 58.31 22.16 -29.40
C ALA A 64 58.56 22.47 -27.91
N ILE A 65 59.55 23.32 -27.61
CA ILE A 65 59.79 23.85 -26.26
C ILE A 65 58.82 24.99 -25.95
N SER A 66 58.60 25.89 -26.91
CA SER A 66 57.79 27.10 -26.75
C SER A 66 56.28 26.83 -26.65
N SER A 67 55.77 25.81 -27.35
CA SER A 67 54.33 25.50 -27.41
C SER A 67 54.01 24.05 -27.07
N ASN A 68 53.09 23.86 -26.12
CA ASN A 68 52.51 22.55 -25.82
C ASN A 68 51.65 22.02 -26.98
N ASP A 69 51.04 22.89 -27.79
CA ASP A 69 50.22 22.50 -28.94
C ASP A 69 51.09 21.84 -30.02
N VAL A 70 52.28 22.39 -30.29
CA VAL A 70 53.22 21.82 -31.25
C VAL A 70 53.78 20.49 -30.75
N ARG A 71 54.08 20.39 -29.45
CA ARG A 71 54.51 19.12 -28.83
C ARG A 71 53.43 18.04 -28.92
N THR A 72 52.18 18.42 -28.67
CA THR A 72 51.02 17.52 -28.75
C THR A 72 50.73 17.12 -30.20
N ALA A 73 50.89 18.02 -31.16
CA ALA A 73 50.73 17.73 -32.58
C ALA A 73 51.85 16.82 -33.15
N LEU A 74 53.10 17.03 -32.71
CA LEU A 74 54.25 16.23 -33.16
C LEU A 74 54.34 14.86 -32.47
N PHE A 75 53.90 14.74 -31.21
CA PHE A 75 54.15 13.53 -30.40
C PHE A 75 52.95 13.02 -29.57
N GLY A 76 51.83 13.75 -29.47
CA GLY A 76 50.72 13.45 -28.54
C GLY A 76 49.41 12.97 -29.20
N MET A 77 49.40 12.77 -30.53
CA MET A 77 48.20 12.38 -31.27
C MET A 77 47.67 10.99 -30.85
N GLU A 78 48.58 10.06 -30.54
CA GLU A 78 48.27 8.70 -30.09
C GLU A 78 47.51 8.74 -28.75
N GLU A 79 48.04 9.45 -27.75
CA GLU A 79 47.42 9.61 -26.43
C GLU A 79 46.07 10.33 -26.50
N LEU A 80 45.95 11.36 -27.36
CA LEU A 80 44.71 12.09 -27.51
C LEU A 80 43.62 11.22 -28.15
N LYS A 81 43.98 10.43 -29.16
CA LYS A 81 43.06 9.47 -29.80
C LYS A 81 42.63 8.38 -28.84
N GLU A 82 43.55 7.86 -28.02
CA GLU A 82 43.25 6.87 -26.99
C GLU A 82 42.29 7.43 -25.93
N LYS A 83 42.55 8.64 -25.43
CA LYS A 83 41.64 9.35 -24.50
C LYS A 83 40.25 9.55 -25.08
N LEU A 84 40.14 9.96 -26.35
CA LEU A 84 38.85 10.12 -27.02
C LEU A 84 38.11 8.79 -27.15
N SER A 85 38.81 7.71 -27.52
CA SER A 85 38.22 6.37 -27.61
C SER A 85 37.74 5.86 -26.25
N TYR A 86 38.57 6.03 -25.21
CA TYR A 86 38.21 5.68 -23.83
C TYR A 86 36.98 6.46 -23.37
N LEU A 87 36.98 7.79 -23.54
CA LEU A 87 35.89 8.64 -23.07
C LEU A 87 34.59 8.39 -23.85
N SER A 88 34.69 8.13 -25.16
CA SER A 88 33.54 7.73 -25.98
C SER A 88 32.92 6.43 -25.46
N ARG A 89 33.76 5.43 -25.13
CA ARG A 89 33.30 4.16 -24.57
C ARG A 89 32.72 4.31 -23.17
N GLU A 90 33.30 5.17 -22.33
CA GLU A 90 32.77 5.48 -21.01
C GLU A 90 31.38 6.14 -21.11
N VAL A 91 31.20 7.10 -22.02
CA VAL A 91 29.89 7.73 -22.26
C VAL A 91 28.85 6.71 -22.72
N GLU A 92 29.22 5.79 -23.61
CA GLU A 92 28.33 4.72 -24.06
C GLU A 92 27.92 3.80 -22.89
N LEU A 93 28.87 3.38 -22.05
CA LEU A 93 28.60 2.57 -20.86
C LEU A 93 27.69 3.31 -19.87
N ARG A 94 27.93 4.59 -19.63
CA ARG A 94 27.10 5.42 -18.76
C ARG A 94 25.68 5.59 -19.30
N ASN A 95 25.53 5.77 -20.62
CA ASN A 95 24.22 5.85 -21.25
C ASN A 95 23.45 4.53 -21.13
N MET A 96 24.11 3.39 -21.28
CA MET A 96 23.49 2.08 -21.04
C MET A 96 23.04 1.91 -19.58
N GLN A 97 23.90 2.27 -18.62
CA GLN A 97 23.55 2.25 -17.18
C GLN A 97 22.39 3.19 -16.84
N LEU A 98 22.35 4.37 -17.44
CA LEU A 98 21.28 5.33 -17.24
C LEU A 98 19.96 4.79 -17.81
N SER A 99 20.01 4.16 -18.98
CA SER A 99 18.85 3.51 -19.60
C SER A 99 18.31 2.38 -18.71
N SER A 100 19.18 1.49 -18.22
CA SER A 100 18.76 0.38 -17.35
C SER A 100 18.17 0.89 -16.03
N THR A 101 18.81 1.89 -15.41
CA THR A 101 18.32 2.49 -14.16
C THR A 101 16.96 3.17 -14.37
N LYS A 102 16.74 3.82 -15.52
CA LYS A 102 15.46 4.43 -15.87
C LYS A 102 14.37 3.38 -16.08
N GLU A 103 14.71 2.24 -16.69
CA GLU A 103 13.79 1.12 -16.82
C GLU A 103 13.41 0.51 -15.46
N ASP A 104 14.40 0.33 -14.58
CA ASP A 104 14.18 -0.17 -13.22
C ASP A 104 13.34 0.79 -12.38
N LEU A 105 13.58 2.10 -12.50
CA LEU A 105 12.73 3.11 -11.89
C LEU A 105 11.30 3.01 -12.40
N LYS A 106 11.10 2.89 -13.72
CA LYS A 106 9.77 2.73 -14.30
C LYS A 106 9.07 1.48 -13.74
N LYS A 107 9.75 0.34 -13.68
CA LYS A 107 9.21 -0.91 -13.11
C LYS A 107 8.84 -0.73 -11.64
N LYS A 108 9.70 -0.12 -10.83
CA LYS A 108 9.43 0.17 -9.42
C LYS A 108 8.25 1.12 -9.23
N THR A 109 8.13 2.16 -10.06
CA THR A 109 6.99 3.08 -10.03
C THR A 109 5.68 2.35 -10.35
N THR A 110 5.67 1.49 -11.38
CA THR A 110 4.50 0.67 -11.71
C THR A 110 4.14 -0.28 -10.56
N GLN A 111 5.12 -0.95 -9.96
CA GLN A 111 4.90 -1.83 -8.80
C GLN A 111 4.34 -1.08 -7.58
N LEU A 112 4.80 0.14 -7.33
CA LEU A 112 4.27 0.98 -6.26
C LEU A 112 2.82 1.36 -6.52
N GLN A 113 2.48 1.75 -7.75
CA GLN A 113 1.11 2.06 -8.13
C GLN A 113 0.19 0.85 -7.97
N GLU A 114 0.60 -0.34 -8.45
CA GLU A 114 -0.16 -1.58 -8.27
C GLU A 114 -0.35 -1.93 -6.78
N MET A 115 0.67 -1.70 -5.95
CA MET A 115 0.59 -1.93 -4.51
C MET A 115 -0.36 -0.94 -3.83
N GLU A 116 -0.34 0.32 -4.23
CA GLU A 116 -1.23 1.36 -3.72
C GLU A 116 -2.70 1.05 -4.09
N GLU A 117 -2.97 0.63 -5.32
CA GLU A 117 -4.30 0.17 -5.74
C GLU A 117 -4.77 -1.06 -4.93
N LYS A 118 -3.88 -2.02 -4.67
CA LYS A 118 -4.19 -3.17 -3.80
C LYS A 118 -4.47 -2.74 -2.37
N TYR A 119 -3.71 -1.79 -1.85
CA TYR A 119 -3.91 -1.27 -0.49
C TYR A 119 -5.25 -0.55 -0.36
N GLN A 120 -5.64 0.27 -1.36
CA GLN A 120 -6.93 0.92 -1.38
C GLN A 120 -8.09 -0.09 -1.39
N LYS A 121 -8.01 -1.10 -2.26
CA LYS A 121 -9.02 -2.18 -2.31
C LYS A 121 -9.10 -2.93 -0.98
N LEU A 122 -7.97 -3.30 -0.40
CA LEU A 122 -7.94 -4.01 0.87
C LEU A 122 -8.49 -3.14 2.02
N SER A 123 -8.20 -1.85 2.00
CA SER A 123 -8.76 -0.90 2.98
C SER A 123 -10.28 -0.77 2.85
N GLU A 124 -10.80 -0.78 1.63
CA GLU A 124 -12.24 -0.75 1.36
C GLU A 124 -12.92 -2.07 1.79
N ASP A 125 -12.29 -3.20 1.49
CA ASP A 125 -12.74 -4.53 1.93
C ASP A 125 -12.78 -4.64 3.45
N ILE A 126 -11.74 -4.15 4.14
CA ILE A 126 -11.70 -4.11 5.61
C ILE A 126 -12.85 -3.26 6.13
N LYS A 127 -13.07 -2.07 5.56
CA LYS A 127 -14.17 -1.20 5.97
C LYS A 127 -15.53 -1.87 5.78
N SER A 128 -15.74 -2.53 4.65
CA SER A 128 -16.97 -3.28 4.36
C SER A 128 -17.16 -4.44 5.34
N LYS A 129 -16.11 -5.23 5.59
CA LYS A 129 -16.16 -6.35 6.54
C LYS A 129 -16.41 -5.89 7.97
N THR A 130 -15.81 -4.78 8.40
CA THR A 130 -16.08 -4.20 9.72
C THR A 130 -17.53 -3.77 9.84
N SER A 131 -18.09 -3.10 8.82
CA SER A 131 -19.51 -2.73 8.81
C SER A 131 -20.44 -3.96 8.85
N GLN A 132 -20.13 -5.00 8.09
CA GLN A 132 -20.88 -6.27 8.14
C GLN A 132 -20.80 -6.91 9.53
N LEU A 133 -19.63 -6.85 10.16
CA LEU A 133 -19.43 -7.41 11.50
C LEU A 133 -20.25 -6.64 12.55
N GLU A 134 -20.30 -5.31 12.47
CA GLU A 134 -21.16 -4.50 13.33
C GLU A 134 -22.65 -4.83 13.12
N GLU A 135 -23.11 -4.97 11.88
CA GLU A 135 -24.48 -5.38 11.57
C GLU A 135 -24.79 -6.78 12.14
N LEU A 136 -23.87 -7.74 11.96
CA LEU A 136 -23.97 -9.09 12.52
C LEU A 136 -24.04 -9.09 14.06
N LEU A 137 -23.32 -8.19 14.72
CA LEU A 137 -23.38 -8.05 16.18
C LEU A 137 -24.76 -7.55 16.63
N ILE A 138 -25.34 -6.56 15.96
CA ILE A 138 -26.68 -6.05 16.24
C ILE A 138 -27.73 -7.14 16.03
N ILE A 139 -27.65 -7.87 14.90
CA ILE A 139 -28.55 -9.00 14.61
C ILE A 139 -28.43 -10.08 15.69
N ARG A 140 -27.20 -10.41 16.09
CA ARG A 140 -26.95 -11.41 17.15
C ARG A 140 -27.56 -10.98 18.48
N GLU A 141 -27.45 -9.70 18.84
CA GLU A 141 -28.03 -9.16 20.07
C GLU A 141 -29.56 -9.24 20.03
N GLY A 142 -30.19 -8.82 18.92
CA GLY A 142 -31.65 -8.96 18.73
C GLY A 142 -32.13 -10.42 18.78
N LEU A 143 -31.38 -11.35 18.20
CA LEU A 143 -31.70 -12.79 18.28
C LEU A 143 -31.58 -13.35 19.69
N ILE A 144 -30.67 -12.82 20.52
CA ILE A 144 -30.57 -13.21 21.94
C ILE A 144 -31.81 -12.72 22.69
N GLU A 145 -32.22 -11.47 22.48
CA GLU A 145 -33.44 -10.93 23.09
C GLU A 145 -34.70 -11.71 22.68
N GLU A 146 -34.83 -12.04 21.40
CA GLU A 146 -35.95 -12.84 20.88
C GLU A 146 -35.94 -14.25 21.49
N LYS A 147 -34.78 -14.88 21.60
CA LYS A 147 -34.63 -16.17 22.26
C LYS A 147 -35.06 -16.11 23.73
N ASP A 148 -34.60 -15.12 24.48
CA ASP A 148 -34.95 -14.96 25.90
C ASP A 148 -36.46 -14.73 26.08
N LYS A 149 -37.10 -14.04 25.14
CA LYS A 149 -38.55 -13.86 25.13
C LYS A 149 -39.29 -15.17 24.86
N LEU A 150 -38.85 -15.93 23.86
CA LEU A 150 -39.42 -17.24 23.55
C LEU A 150 -39.25 -18.22 24.72
N ASP A 151 -38.10 -18.22 25.38
CA ASP A 151 -37.86 -19.08 26.55
C ASP A 151 -38.86 -18.75 27.68
N LYS A 152 -39.15 -17.46 27.93
CA LYS A 152 -40.21 -17.04 28.87
C LYS A 152 -41.60 -17.48 28.44
N GLU A 153 -41.96 -17.31 27.16
CA GLU A 153 -43.26 -17.75 26.64
C GLU A 153 -43.44 -19.27 26.80
N VAL A 154 -42.37 -20.06 26.60
CA VAL A 154 -42.36 -21.50 26.84
C VAL A 154 -42.54 -21.83 28.32
N GLU A 155 -41.88 -21.12 29.24
CA GLU A 155 -42.06 -21.31 30.67
C GLU A 155 -43.50 -21.00 31.12
N GLU A 156 -44.07 -19.89 30.65
CA GLU A 156 -45.45 -19.50 30.93
C GLU A 156 -46.45 -20.53 30.39
N LEU A 157 -46.26 -21.01 29.16
CA LEU A 157 -47.13 -22.02 28.57
C LEU A 157 -47.04 -23.35 29.33
N ASN A 158 -45.84 -23.76 29.74
CA ASN A 158 -45.66 -24.96 30.57
C ASN A 158 -46.34 -24.82 31.94
N ALA A 159 -46.27 -23.64 32.56
CA ALA A 159 -46.97 -23.35 33.80
C ALA A 159 -48.50 -23.41 33.61
N ALA A 160 -49.02 -22.84 32.51
CA ALA A 160 -50.43 -22.88 32.15
C ALA A 160 -50.91 -24.32 31.92
N ILE A 161 -50.16 -25.13 31.17
CA ILE A 161 -50.44 -26.55 30.95
C ILE A 161 -50.52 -27.29 32.29
N LYS A 162 -49.56 -27.09 33.20
CA LYS A 162 -49.55 -27.72 34.53
C LYS A 162 -50.75 -27.29 35.40
N ALA A 163 -51.14 -26.01 35.31
CA ALA A 163 -52.32 -25.50 35.99
C ALA A 163 -53.61 -26.13 35.44
N LEU A 164 -53.73 -26.24 34.12
CA LEU A 164 -54.88 -26.89 33.45
C LEU A 164 -54.98 -28.38 33.80
N TYR A 165 -53.87 -29.12 33.78
CA TYR A 165 -53.87 -30.54 34.19
C TYR A 165 -54.33 -30.70 35.64
N SER A 166 -53.84 -29.86 36.55
CA SER A 166 -54.30 -29.85 37.95
C SER A 166 -55.79 -29.52 38.07
N GLY A 167 -56.29 -28.56 37.29
CA GLY A 167 -57.70 -28.20 37.26
C GLY A 167 -58.62 -29.30 36.71
N ILE A 168 -58.23 -29.98 35.63
CA ILE A 168 -58.99 -31.10 35.06
C ILE A 168 -59.02 -32.29 36.03
N ALA A 169 -57.90 -32.58 36.70
CA ALA A 169 -57.84 -33.63 37.72
C ALA A 169 -58.86 -33.37 38.84
N TRP A 170 -58.96 -32.11 39.31
CA TRP A 170 -59.96 -31.70 40.29
C TRP A 170 -61.40 -31.88 39.79
N VAL A 171 -61.70 -31.51 38.54
CA VAL A 171 -63.05 -31.70 37.94
C VAL A 171 -63.41 -33.19 37.82
N ARG A 172 -62.46 -34.08 37.53
CA ARG A 172 -62.72 -35.53 37.43
C ARG A 172 -62.83 -36.24 38.78
N GLU A 173 -62.18 -35.75 39.83
CA GLU A 173 -62.25 -36.36 41.18
C GLU A 173 -63.40 -35.81 42.05
N GLY A 174 -64.02 -34.70 41.64
CA GLY A 174 -65.15 -34.05 42.32
C GLY A 174 -66.53 -34.44 41.81
N GLU A 175 -66.72 -35.64 41.23
CA GLU A 175 -68.02 -36.05 40.70
C GLU A 175 -68.99 -36.40 41.85
N VAL A 176 -69.79 -35.42 42.27
CA VAL A 176 -70.97 -35.66 43.12
C VAL A 176 -72.14 -35.94 42.18
N ILE A 177 -72.67 -37.16 42.20
CA ILE A 177 -73.85 -37.54 41.40
C ILE A 177 -75.09 -36.95 42.08
N PHE A 178 -75.66 -35.90 41.51
CA PHE A 178 -76.94 -35.33 41.95
C PHE A 178 -78.10 -35.91 41.13
N GLY A 179 -79.18 -36.29 41.80
CA GLY A 179 -80.46 -36.52 41.12
C GLY A 179 -81.04 -35.20 40.63
N SER A 180 -81.70 -35.18 39.47
CA SER A 180 -82.28 -33.97 38.84
C SER A 180 -83.35 -33.25 39.69
N GLU A 181 -83.75 -33.81 40.84
CA GLU A 181 -84.71 -33.23 41.78
C GLU A 181 -84.11 -32.94 43.17
N GLU A 182 -82.79 -33.06 43.35
CA GLU A 182 -82.16 -32.88 44.66
C GLU A 182 -81.72 -31.42 44.89
N GLN A 183 -82.50 -30.71 45.71
CA GLN A 183 -82.22 -29.32 46.07
C GLN A 183 -81.13 -29.24 47.15
N ILE A 184 -80.01 -28.62 46.83
CA ILE A 184 -78.87 -28.44 47.76
C ILE A 184 -79.27 -27.45 48.86
N ALA A 185 -79.55 -26.19 48.53
CA ALA A 185 -80.05 -25.22 49.49
C ALA A 185 -80.88 -24.15 48.77
N LEU A 186 -81.88 -23.59 49.45
CA LEU A 186 -82.66 -22.45 48.96
C LEU A 186 -82.91 -21.51 50.13
N THR A 187 -82.67 -20.23 49.92
CA THR A 187 -83.01 -19.17 50.86
C THR A 187 -83.63 -17.98 50.12
N ILE A 188 -84.32 -17.12 50.84
CA ILE A 188 -84.87 -15.87 50.33
C ILE A 188 -84.16 -14.74 51.06
N ILE A 189 -83.32 -13.99 50.33
CA ILE A 189 -82.61 -12.83 50.88
C ILE A 189 -83.46 -11.58 50.66
N GLN A 190 -83.81 -10.87 51.74
CA GLN A 190 -84.57 -9.63 51.66
C GLN A 190 -83.68 -8.45 51.25
N GLY A 191 -84.03 -7.79 50.14
CA GLY A 191 -83.40 -6.53 49.75
C GLY A 191 -83.77 -5.36 50.67
N GLN A 192 -83.03 -4.25 50.57
CA GLN A 192 -83.19 -3.01 51.35
C GLN A 192 -82.63 -3.04 52.80
N ARG A 193 -81.77 -4.01 53.11
CA ARG A 193 -80.95 -4.05 54.34
C ARG A 193 -79.53 -3.52 54.07
N PRO A 194 -78.75 -3.15 55.11
CA PRO A 194 -77.34 -2.83 54.95
C PRO A 194 -76.57 -3.94 54.21
N ILE A 195 -75.62 -3.55 53.36
CA ILE A 195 -74.84 -4.47 52.51
C ILE A 195 -74.10 -5.50 53.37
N GLU A 196 -73.59 -5.08 54.53
CA GLU A 196 -72.91 -5.93 55.50
C GLU A 196 -73.81 -7.06 56.00
N GLU A 197 -75.07 -6.78 56.34
CA GLU A 197 -76.03 -7.79 56.81
C GLU A 197 -76.41 -8.77 55.69
N ILE A 198 -76.59 -8.27 54.48
CA ILE A 198 -76.86 -9.10 53.29
C ILE A 198 -75.66 -10.01 53.01
N LYS A 199 -74.44 -9.50 53.18
CA LYS A 199 -73.21 -10.25 52.98
C LYS A 199 -73.07 -11.37 54.02
N GLU A 200 -73.36 -11.09 55.29
CA GLU A 200 -73.37 -12.12 56.34
C GLU A 200 -74.42 -13.19 56.08
N GLU A 201 -75.63 -12.81 55.68
CA GLU A 201 -76.72 -13.73 55.34
C GLU A 201 -76.36 -14.63 54.15
N LEU A 202 -75.76 -14.04 53.11
CA LEU A 202 -75.26 -14.77 51.95
C LEU A 202 -74.14 -15.75 52.32
N PHE A 203 -73.17 -15.32 53.13
CA PHE A 203 -72.10 -16.21 53.60
C PHE A 203 -72.64 -17.35 54.48
N GLY A 204 -73.62 -17.07 55.33
CA GLY A 204 -74.31 -18.09 56.12
C GLY A 204 -74.94 -19.16 55.24
N PHE A 205 -75.67 -18.74 54.21
CA PHE A 205 -76.29 -19.63 53.22
C PHE A 205 -75.26 -20.47 52.45
N LEU A 206 -74.19 -19.85 51.95
CA LEU A 206 -73.13 -20.57 51.24
C LEU A 206 -72.44 -21.62 52.12
N ASN A 207 -72.22 -21.30 53.40
CA ASN A 207 -71.69 -22.26 54.36
C ASN A 207 -72.65 -23.43 54.63
N GLU A 208 -73.96 -23.18 54.70
CA GLU A 208 -74.97 -24.23 54.84
C GLU A 208 -74.96 -25.18 53.64
N ALA A 209 -74.99 -24.64 52.42
CA ALA A 209 -74.90 -25.42 51.19
C ALA A 209 -73.60 -26.24 51.16
N SER A 210 -72.47 -25.60 51.48
CA SER A 210 -71.13 -26.21 51.55
C SER A 210 -71.09 -27.39 52.53
N ASN A 211 -71.63 -27.22 53.74
CA ASN A 211 -71.71 -28.29 54.74
C ASN A 211 -72.57 -29.46 54.28
N LYS A 212 -73.70 -29.19 53.60
CA LYS A 212 -74.56 -30.26 53.09
C LYS A 212 -73.87 -31.10 52.02
N VAL A 213 -73.13 -30.46 51.12
CA VAL A 213 -72.41 -31.16 50.05
C VAL A 213 -71.16 -31.88 50.59
N LEU A 214 -70.53 -31.38 51.66
CA LEU A 214 -69.50 -32.12 52.42
C LEU A 214 -70.04 -33.39 53.05
N ALA A 215 -71.22 -33.31 53.68
CA ALA A 215 -71.87 -34.48 54.26
C ALA A 215 -72.22 -35.54 53.21
N MET A 216 -72.43 -35.11 51.96
CA MET A 216 -72.68 -35.98 50.79
C MET A 216 -71.39 -36.54 50.16
N GLY A 217 -70.21 -36.21 50.71
CA GLY A 217 -68.93 -36.77 50.29
C GLY A 217 -68.09 -35.86 49.39
N ALA A 218 -68.49 -34.61 49.17
CA ALA A 218 -67.63 -33.66 48.49
C ALA A 218 -66.38 -33.35 49.32
N LYS A 219 -65.28 -33.04 48.65
CA LYS A 219 -64.01 -32.65 49.28
C LYS A 219 -63.87 -31.13 49.25
N LYS A 220 -63.29 -30.56 50.31
CA LYS A 220 -62.92 -29.14 50.34
C LYS A 220 -61.71 -28.89 49.44
N ASP A 221 -61.67 -27.75 48.78
CA ASP A 221 -60.47 -27.25 48.10
C ASP A 221 -59.35 -27.02 49.14
N GLU A 222 -58.18 -27.62 48.91
CA GLU A 222 -57.03 -27.51 49.81
C GLU A 222 -56.44 -26.09 49.89
N ARG A 223 -56.76 -25.22 48.93
CA ARG A 223 -56.28 -23.82 48.89
C ARG A 223 -57.22 -22.84 49.55
N THR A 224 -58.53 -23.03 49.40
CA THR A 224 -59.56 -22.11 49.92
C THR A 224 -60.32 -22.65 51.13
N ASN A 225 -60.19 -23.95 51.41
CA ASN A 225 -60.94 -24.70 52.42
C ASN A 225 -62.47 -24.61 52.24
N GLN A 226 -62.93 -24.36 51.01
CA GLN A 226 -64.33 -24.21 50.62
C GLN A 226 -64.74 -25.32 49.63
N VAL A 227 -66.05 -25.56 49.52
CA VAL A 227 -66.65 -26.63 48.68
C VAL A 227 -67.27 -26.06 47.41
N PHE A 228 -67.74 -24.83 47.51
CA PHE A 228 -68.21 -24.01 46.40
C PHE A 228 -67.24 -22.84 46.23
N ILE A 229 -67.06 -22.40 44.98
CA ILE A 229 -66.18 -21.29 44.57
C ILE A 229 -66.44 -20.05 45.44
#